data_AF-A0A9E2G138-F1
#
_entry.id   AF-A0A9E2G138-F1
#
_cell.length_a   1.000
_cell.length_b   1.000
_cell.length_c   1.000
_cell.angle_alpha   90.00
_cell.angle_beta   90.00
_cell.angle_gamma   90.00
#
_symmetry.space_group_name_H-M   'P 1'
#
loop_
_entity.id
_entity.type
_entity.pdbx_description
1 polymer ?
#
loop_
_entity_poly.entity_id
_entity_poly.type
_entity_poly.pdbx_seq_one_letter_code
_entity_poly.pdbx_strand_id
1 'polypeptide(L)'
;MIRLLVFDWGDTIMRDYSLPGPMSQWPEVAWIPGAEAALKHLAQRYFCVIATSAGHSDVNEMKLALARVGADRYFQLFFAQKELGYKKPDVRFFTEVVRLSGFQPHESAMIGNLYDKDIVGAKKAGMTAVLFDENNNSTQYFPDADHVIGSMHQLITLFP
;
A
#
# COMPACT_ATOMS: atom_id res chain seq x y z
N MET A 1 -4.61 -7.48 17.40
CA MET A 1 -3.16 -7.45 17.10
C MET A 1 -3.03 -7.43 15.59
N ILE A 2 -2.20 -6.55 15.03
CA ILE A 2 -2.01 -6.47 13.57
C ILE A 2 -1.18 -7.67 13.09
N ARG A 3 -1.63 -8.30 12.01
CA ARG A 3 -1.01 -9.48 11.37
C ARG A 3 -0.87 -9.32 9.85
N LEU A 4 -1.75 -8.51 9.24
CA LEU A 4 -1.77 -8.18 7.81
C LEU A 4 -1.36 -6.72 7.58
N LEU A 5 -0.41 -6.50 6.68
CA LEU A 5 -0.05 -5.18 6.19
C LEU A 5 -0.41 -5.08 4.70
N VAL A 6 -1.30 -4.15 4.38
CA VAL A 6 -1.75 -3.84 3.02
C VAL A 6 -1.08 -2.56 2.57
N PHE A 7 -0.30 -2.62 1.50
CA PHE A 7 0.41 -1.47 0.95
C PHE A 7 -0.28 -0.98 -0.32
N ASP A 8 -0.46 0.34 -0.44
CA ASP A 8 -0.59 0.97 -1.75
C ASP A 8 0.71 0.81 -2.55
N TRP A 9 0.62 1.00 -3.87
CA TRP A 9 1.73 0.83 -4.77
C TRP A 9 2.43 2.14 -5.14
N GLY A 10 1.74 3.06 -5.81
CA GLY A 10 2.30 4.30 -6.32
C GLY A 10 2.53 5.31 -5.21
N ASP A 11 3.69 5.96 -5.21
CA ASP A 11 4.12 6.91 -4.17
C ASP A 11 4.08 6.36 -2.72
N THR A 12 4.02 5.03 -2.58
CA THR A 12 4.13 4.33 -1.30
C THR A 12 5.25 3.29 -1.35
N ILE A 13 5.23 2.40 -2.35
CA ILE A 13 6.28 1.38 -2.56
C ILE A 13 7.19 1.78 -3.74
N MET A 14 6.60 2.20 -4.86
CA MET A 14 7.34 2.65 -6.05
C MET A 14 6.95 4.07 -6.41
N ARG A 15 7.91 4.86 -6.91
CA ARG A 15 7.66 6.24 -7.34
C ARG A 15 6.68 6.28 -8.50
N ASP A 16 5.63 7.10 -8.39
CA ASP A 16 4.72 7.36 -9.50
C ASP A 16 5.17 8.62 -10.26
N TYR A 17 5.77 8.43 -11.44
CA TYR A 17 6.22 9.53 -12.29
C TYR A 17 5.09 10.13 -13.16
N SER A 18 3.86 9.65 -13.01
CA SER A 18 2.69 10.06 -13.80
C SER A 18 2.90 9.87 -15.32
N LEU A 19 3.68 8.87 -15.71
CA LEU A 19 3.89 8.52 -17.12
C LEU A 19 2.70 7.72 -17.66
N PRO A 20 2.40 7.81 -18.97
CA PRO A 20 1.31 7.04 -19.57
C PRO A 20 1.61 5.53 -19.56
N GLY A 21 0.55 4.73 -19.57
CA GLY A 21 0.64 3.26 -19.63
C GLY A 21 1.04 2.61 -18.30
N PRO A 22 1.25 1.28 -18.29
CA PRO A 22 1.62 0.55 -17.08
C PRO A 22 3.08 0.80 -16.68
N MET A 23 3.33 0.91 -15.37
CA MET A 23 4.66 1.16 -14.80
C MET A 23 5.71 0.10 -15.18
N SER A 24 5.29 -1.12 -15.52
CA SER A 24 6.14 -2.18 -16.06
C SER A 24 6.87 -1.76 -17.33
N GLN A 25 6.26 -0.89 -18.14
CA GLN A 25 6.78 -0.42 -19.43
C GLN A 25 7.49 0.94 -19.35
N TRP A 26 7.51 1.58 -18.17
CA TRP A 26 8.17 2.87 -18.02
C TRP A 26 9.69 2.75 -18.20
N PRO A 27 10.37 3.77 -18.74
CA PRO A 27 11.82 3.73 -18.96
C PRO A 27 12.59 3.53 -17.64
N GLU A 28 12.11 4.13 -16.56
CA GLU A 28 12.70 4.04 -15.23
C GLU A 28 11.62 3.75 -14.18
N VAL A 29 12.03 3.02 -13.14
CA VAL A 29 11.24 2.74 -11.95
C VAL A 29 12.15 2.78 -10.73
N ALA A 30 11.65 3.26 -9.61
CA ALA A 30 12.42 3.40 -8.39
C ALA A 30 11.58 3.09 -7.15
N TRP A 31 12.26 2.64 -6.10
CA TRP A 31 11.69 2.56 -4.76
C TRP A 31 11.34 3.93 -4.20
N ILE A 32 10.31 3.98 -3.35
CA ILE A 32 10.18 5.07 -2.38
C ILE A 32 11.31 4.96 -1.34
N PRO A 33 11.96 6.07 -0.94
CA PRO A 33 13.03 6.04 0.05
C PRO A 33 12.63 5.29 1.33
N GLY A 34 13.41 4.27 1.67
CA GLY A 34 13.20 3.43 2.87
C GLY A 34 12.16 2.32 2.72
N ALA A 35 11.41 2.24 1.61
CA ALA A 35 10.39 1.21 1.42
C ALA A 35 10.98 -0.21 1.39
N GLU A 36 12.11 -0.41 0.69
CA GLU A 36 12.78 -1.71 0.66
C GLU A 36 13.25 -2.15 2.06
N ALA A 37 13.87 -1.24 2.81
CA ALA A 37 14.35 -1.52 4.16
C ALA A 37 13.20 -1.89 5.10
N ALA A 38 12.09 -1.16 5.02
CA ALA A 38 10.88 -1.43 5.77
C ALA A 38 10.28 -2.80 5.41
N LEU A 39 10.04 -3.09 4.12
CA LEU A 39 9.49 -4.36 3.67
C LEU A 39 10.38 -5.55 4.04
N LYS A 40 11.70 -5.41 3.91
CA LYS A 40 12.65 -6.46 4.31
C LYS A 40 12.53 -6.83 5.78
N HIS A 41 12.23 -5.86 6.64
CA HIS A 41 11.99 -6.10 8.07
C HIS A 41 10.60 -6.69 8.32
N LEU A 42 9.57 -6.04 7.77
CA LEU A 42 8.17 -6.36 8.05
C LEU A 42 7.77 -7.73 7.49
N ALA A 43 8.23 -8.09 6.30
CA ALA A 43 7.90 -9.37 5.66
C ALA A 43 8.45 -10.61 6.42
N GLN A 44 9.31 -10.41 7.43
CA GLN A 44 9.76 -11.50 8.30
C GLN A 44 8.73 -11.89 9.36
N ARG A 45 7.74 -11.02 9.64
CA ARG A 45 6.84 -11.14 10.80
C ARG A 45 5.36 -10.92 10.45
N TYR A 46 5.11 -10.16 9.40
CA TYR A 46 3.76 -9.81 8.95
C TYR A 46 3.46 -10.44 7.59
N PHE A 47 2.19 -10.72 7.37
CA PHE A 47 1.70 -11.04 6.03
C PHE A 47 1.56 -9.71 5.26
N CYS A 48 2.36 -9.53 4.23
CA CYS A 48 2.41 -8.32 3.42
C CYS A 48 1.71 -8.56 2.09
N VAL A 49 0.80 -7.67 1.72
CA VAL A 49 0.13 -7.66 0.43
C VAL A 49 0.19 -6.27 -0.19
N ILE A 50 0.11 -6.22 -1.52
CA ILE A 50 0.05 -4.95 -2.24
C ILE A 50 -1.29 -4.83 -2.96
N ALA A 51 -1.92 -3.66 -2.86
CA ALA A 51 -3.27 -3.41 -3.37
C ALA A 51 -3.38 -2.03 -4.02
N THR A 52 -3.64 -2.02 -5.34
CA THR A 52 -3.67 -0.78 -6.14
C THR A 52 -5.03 -0.51 -6.79
N SER A 53 -5.35 0.78 -6.90
CA SER A 53 -6.43 1.29 -7.76
C SER A 53 -5.89 1.99 -9.01
N ALA A 54 -4.71 1.61 -9.49
CA ALA A 54 -4.18 2.07 -10.77
C ALA A 54 -5.06 1.53 -11.92
N GLY A 55 -5.54 2.41 -12.80
CA GLY A 55 -6.46 2.02 -13.89
C GLY A 55 -5.78 1.30 -15.05
N HIS A 56 -4.49 1.57 -15.23
CA HIS A 56 -3.73 1.07 -16.39
C HIS A 56 -3.17 -0.33 -16.18
N SER A 57 -2.87 -0.73 -14.93
CA SER A 57 -2.22 -2.01 -14.63
C SER A 57 -3.21 -3.06 -14.12
N ASP A 58 -3.06 -4.29 -14.59
CA ASP A 58 -3.63 -5.48 -13.97
C ASP A 58 -2.63 -6.10 -12.97
N VAL A 59 -2.96 -7.23 -12.34
CA VAL A 59 -2.06 -7.91 -11.40
C VAL A 59 -0.73 -8.34 -12.04
N ASN A 60 -0.74 -8.75 -13.31
CA ASN A 60 0.48 -9.20 -14.00
C ASN A 60 1.41 -8.01 -14.28
N GLU A 61 0.88 -6.90 -14.79
CA GLU A 61 1.64 -5.67 -15.03
C GLU A 61 2.23 -5.10 -13.73
N MET A 62 1.47 -5.14 -12.64
CA MET A 62 1.97 -4.75 -11.32
C MET A 62 3.14 -5.64 -10.86
N LYS A 63 3.02 -6.97 -11.00
CA LYS A 63 4.10 -7.90 -10.66
C LYS A 63 5.36 -7.65 -11.49
N LEU A 64 5.21 -7.45 -12.80
CA LEU A 64 6.33 -7.15 -13.69
C LEU A 64 7.05 -5.87 -13.29
N ALA A 65 6.31 -4.82 -12.92
CA ALA A 65 6.89 -3.57 -12.45
C ALA A 65 7.64 -3.74 -11.11
N LEU A 66 7.03 -4.42 -10.14
CA LEU A 66 7.65 -4.70 -8.84
C LEU A 66 8.93 -5.55 -8.98
N ALA A 67 8.93 -6.53 -9.89
CA ALA A 67 10.07 -7.39 -10.15
C ALA A 67 11.30 -6.63 -10.67
N ARG A 68 11.11 -5.50 -11.39
CA ARG A 68 12.22 -4.67 -11.88
C ARG A 68 13.06 -4.06 -10.76
N VAL A 69 12.48 -3.89 -9.57
CA VAL A 69 13.18 -3.42 -8.37
C VAL A 69 13.30 -4.51 -7.29
N GLY A 70 12.84 -5.74 -7.60
CA GLY A 70 12.83 -6.88 -6.71
C GLY A 70 11.84 -6.80 -5.55
N ALA A 71 10.82 -5.92 -5.62
CA ALA A 71 9.83 -5.71 -4.56
C ALA A 71 8.82 -6.85 -4.44
N ASP A 72 8.54 -7.53 -5.54
CA ASP A 72 7.58 -8.62 -5.67
C ASP A 72 7.81 -9.73 -4.63
N ARG A 73 9.08 -10.02 -4.31
CA ARG A 73 9.46 -11.05 -3.34
C ARG A 73 8.93 -10.83 -1.92
N TYR A 74 8.54 -9.59 -1.57
CA TYR A 74 8.09 -9.26 -0.22
C TYR A 74 6.57 -9.42 -0.02
N PHE A 75 5.80 -9.59 -1.11
CA PHE A 75 4.35 -9.66 -1.07
C PHE A 75 3.84 -11.07 -1.33
N GLN A 76 2.92 -11.54 -0.47
CA GLN A 76 2.30 -12.86 -0.64
C GLN A 76 1.13 -12.81 -1.62
N LEU A 77 0.39 -11.71 -1.67
CA LEU A 77 -0.74 -11.49 -2.56
C LEU A 77 -0.69 -10.12 -3.22
N PHE A 78 -1.30 -10.03 -4.39
CA PHE A 78 -1.29 -8.88 -5.27
C PHE A 78 -2.72 -8.60 -5.71
N PHE A 79 -3.19 -7.38 -5.49
CA PHE A 79 -4.55 -6.99 -5.81
C PHE A 79 -4.56 -5.74 -6.68
N ALA A 80 -5.32 -5.77 -7.76
CA ALA A 80 -5.63 -4.60 -8.56
C ALA A 80 -7.15 -4.45 -8.72
N GLN A 81 -7.60 -3.21 -8.91
CA GLN A 81 -9.03 -2.92 -9.04
C GLN A 81 -9.71 -3.68 -10.19
N LYS A 82 -8.97 -4.03 -11.24
CA LYS A 82 -9.53 -4.70 -12.43
C LYS A 82 -10.07 -6.07 -12.07
N GLU A 83 -9.36 -6.79 -11.21
CA GLU A 83 -9.71 -8.12 -10.75
C GLU A 83 -10.68 -8.07 -9.56
N LEU A 84 -10.54 -7.08 -8.67
CA LEU A 84 -11.41 -6.93 -7.51
C LEU A 84 -12.80 -6.38 -7.86
N GLY A 85 -12.94 -5.65 -8.97
CA GLY A 85 -14.20 -4.98 -9.37
C GLY A 85 -14.55 -3.74 -8.54
N TYR A 86 -13.76 -3.42 -7.53
CA TYR A 86 -13.88 -2.23 -6.68
C TYR A 86 -12.58 -1.42 -6.73
N LYS A 87 -12.65 -0.14 -6.34
CA LYS A 87 -11.48 0.73 -6.25
C LYS A 87 -11.53 1.57 -4.99
N LYS A 88 -10.36 1.92 -4.46
CA LYS A 88 -10.22 2.90 -3.38
C LYS A 88 -10.90 4.24 -3.76
N PRO A 89 -11.66 4.89 -2.86
CA PRO A 89 -11.86 4.58 -1.44
C PRO A 89 -13.08 3.72 -1.09
N ASP A 90 -13.65 2.98 -2.05
CA ASP A 90 -14.80 2.10 -1.75
C ASP A 90 -14.42 1.08 -0.66
N VAL A 91 -15.19 1.04 0.43
CA VAL A 91 -14.98 0.11 1.55
C VAL A 91 -14.89 -1.34 1.07
N ARG A 92 -15.63 -1.70 0.01
CA ARG A 92 -15.62 -3.05 -0.57
C ARG A 92 -14.24 -3.46 -1.08
N PHE A 93 -13.43 -2.51 -1.58
CA PHE A 93 -12.05 -2.78 -1.97
C PHE A 93 -11.24 -3.30 -0.78
N PHE A 94 -11.28 -2.58 0.33
CA PHE A 94 -10.53 -2.90 1.55
C PHE A 94 -11.01 -4.21 2.18
N THR A 95 -12.32 -4.37 2.34
CA THR A 95 -12.89 -5.59 2.92
C THR A 95 -12.56 -6.81 2.07
N GLU A 96 -12.56 -6.68 0.75
CA GLU A 96 -12.26 -7.80 -0.16
C GLU A 96 -10.77 -8.17 -0.13
N VAL A 97 -9.86 -7.18 -0.14
CA VAL A 97 -8.42 -7.42 0.05
C VAL A 97 -8.15 -8.17 1.36
N VAL A 98 -8.74 -7.72 2.46
CA VAL A 98 -8.58 -8.35 3.77
C VAL A 98 -9.16 -9.77 3.79
N ARG A 99 -10.37 -9.95 3.24
CA ARG A 99 -11.06 -11.25 3.15
C ARG A 99 -10.26 -12.25 2.32
N LEU A 100 -9.79 -11.85 1.14
CA LEU A 100 -8.98 -12.69 0.26
C LEU A 100 -7.60 -12.99 0.84
N SER A 101 -7.09 -12.13 1.71
CA SER A 101 -5.86 -12.38 2.48
C SER A 101 -6.09 -13.32 3.67
N GLY A 102 -7.33 -13.66 4.01
CA GLY A 102 -7.67 -14.58 5.11
C GLY A 102 -7.62 -13.95 6.51
N PHE A 103 -7.74 -12.63 6.62
CA PHE A 103 -7.70 -11.89 7.88
C PHE A 103 -9.02 -11.17 8.17
N GLN A 104 -9.11 -10.56 9.35
CA GLN A 104 -10.18 -9.63 9.71
C GLN A 104 -9.70 -8.17 9.66
N PRO A 105 -10.59 -7.19 9.41
CA PRO A 105 -10.18 -5.79 9.30
C PRO A 105 -9.39 -5.27 10.52
N HIS A 106 -9.83 -5.60 11.73
CA HIS A 106 -9.18 -5.19 12.99
C HIS A 106 -7.78 -5.81 13.22
N GLU A 107 -7.36 -6.74 12.36
CA GLU A 107 -6.04 -7.38 12.37
C GLU A 107 -5.16 -6.88 11.22
N SER A 108 -5.63 -5.86 10.49
CA SER A 108 -4.99 -5.37 9.29
C SER A 108 -4.71 -3.88 9.34
N ALA A 109 -3.60 -3.47 8.74
CA ALA A 109 -3.26 -2.08 8.55
C ALA A 109 -3.16 -1.75 7.05
N MET A 110 -3.72 -0.62 6.64
CA MET A 110 -3.51 -0.03 5.31
C MET A 110 -2.42 1.03 5.41
N ILE A 111 -1.41 0.93 4.54
CA ILE A 111 -0.32 1.90 4.39
C ILE A 111 -0.43 2.50 2.98
N GLY A 112 -0.61 3.81 2.88
CA GLY A 112 -0.71 4.49 1.59
C GLY A 112 -0.50 5.99 1.72
N ASN A 113 -0.30 6.68 0.60
CA ASN A 113 0.05 8.09 0.57
C ASN A 113 -1.13 9.03 0.29
N LEU A 114 -2.25 8.52 -0.22
CA LEU A 114 -3.40 9.34 -0.59
C LEU A 114 -4.47 9.27 0.50
N TYR A 115 -4.57 10.30 1.34
CA TYR A 115 -5.53 10.36 2.44
C TYR A 115 -6.96 9.96 2.03
N ASP A 116 -7.52 10.63 1.03
CA ASP A 116 -8.90 10.38 0.60
C ASP A 116 -9.12 8.99 0.00
N LYS A 117 -8.08 8.38 -0.59
CA LYS A 117 -8.18 7.08 -1.25
C LYS A 117 -7.84 5.94 -0.32
N ASP A 118 -6.68 5.97 0.32
CA ASP A 118 -6.12 4.88 1.11
C ASP A 118 -6.64 4.88 2.54
N ILE A 119 -6.78 6.07 3.15
CA ILE A 119 -6.94 6.19 4.60
C ILE A 119 -8.41 6.21 4.97
N VAL A 120 -9.19 7.11 4.38
CA VAL A 120 -10.63 7.25 4.70
C VAL A 120 -11.39 5.94 4.47
N GLY A 121 -11.10 5.24 3.37
CA GLY A 121 -11.74 3.97 3.03
C GLY A 121 -11.32 2.82 3.96
N ALA A 122 -10.02 2.70 4.26
CA ALA A 122 -9.50 1.69 5.18
C ALA A 122 -10.05 1.87 6.60
N LYS A 123 -10.12 3.12 7.08
CA LYS A 123 -10.66 3.44 8.40
C LYS A 123 -12.12 3.03 8.52
N LYS A 124 -12.94 3.35 7.51
CA LYS A 124 -14.35 2.93 7.43
C LYS A 124 -14.51 1.41 7.34
N ALA A 125 -13.55 0.70 6.77
CA ALA A 125 -13.52 -0.75 6.72
C ALA A 125 -13.14 -1.40 8.06
N GLY A 126 -12.71 -0.62 9.06
CA GLY A 126 -12.29 -1.11 10.37
C GLY A 126 -10.82 -1.56 10.42
N MET A 127 -10.01 -1.12 9.46
CA MET A 127 -8.55 -1.32 9.46
C MET A 127 -7.85 -0.23 10.26
N THR A 128 -6.63 -0.51 10.73
CA THR A 128 -5.69 0.55 11.12
C THR A 128 -5.24 1.31 9.87
N ALA A 129 -5.30 2.64 9.88
CA ALA A 129 -4.96 3.46 8.72
C ALA A 129 -3.67 4.26 8.96
N VAL A 130 -2.63 3.98 8.17
CA VAL A 130 -1.32 4.62 8.26
C VAL A 130 -1.08 5.45 7.00
N LEU A 131 -1.12 6.77 7.16
CA LEU A 131 -0.81 7.71 6.09
C LEU A 131 0.72 7.88 5.97
N PHE A 132 1.24 7.65 4.77
CA PHE A 132 2.59 8.06 4.39
C PHE A 132 2.54 9.45 3.77
N ASP A 133 3.03 10.45 4.49
CA ASP A 133 3.15 11.84 4.03
C ASP A 133 4.63 12.19 3.90
N GLU A 134 5.22 11.89 2.74
CA GLU A 134 6.64 12.14 2.43
C GLU A 134 7.03 13.62 2.59
N ASN A 135 6.10 14.54 2.34
CA ASN A 135 6.35 15.98 2.47
C ASN A 135 6.27 16.47 3.91
N ASN A 136 5.77 15.64 4.84
CA ASN A 136 5.63 15.93 6.25
C ASN A 136 4.93 17.28 6.50
N ASN A 137 3.76 17.47 5.88
CA ASN A 137 2.97 18.70 5.98
C ASN A 137 2.31 18.78 7.37
N SER A 138 3.07 19.27 8.35
CA SER A 138 2.67 19.36 9.76
C SER A 138 1.43 20.22 10.05
N THR A 139 0.97 21.00 9.07
CA THR A 139 -0.22 21.85 9.18
C THR A 139 -1.51 21.17 8.72
N GLN A 140 -1.42 20.02 8.06
CA GLN A 140 -2.58 19.30 7.56
C GLN A 140 -3.15 18.35 8.62
N TYR A 141 -4.47 18.40 8.80
CA TYR A 141 -5.19 17.55 9.75
C TYR A 141 -5.79 16.33 9.04
N PHE A 142 -5.48 15.13 9.53
CA PHE A 142 -5.88 13.85 8.96
C PHE A 142 -6.71 13.03 9.97
N PRO A 143 -7.99 13.35 10.20
CA PRO A 143 -8.79 12.76 11.29
C PRO A 143 -8.98 11.24 11.20
N ASP A 144 -8.94 10.68 9.99
CA ASP A 144 -9.15 9.24 9.76
C ASP A 144 -7.83 8.45 9.78
N ALA A 145 -6.68 9.10 9.85
CA ALA A 145 -5.39 8.43 9.98
C ALA A 145 -5.12 8.09 11.46
N ASP A 146 -4.89 6.81 11.75
CA ASP A 146 -4.43 6.38 13.08
C ASP A 146 -2.97 6.76 13.30
N HIS A 147 -2.19 6.76 12.22
CA HIS A 147 -0.78 7.17 12.21
C HIS A 147 -0.46 7.97 10.96
N VAL A 148 0.41 8.96 11.10
CA VAL A 148 1.02 9.69 9.98
C VAL A 148 2.53 9.53 10.10
N ILE A 149 3.16 9.07 9.02
CA ILE A 149 4.60 8.86 8.95
C ILE A 149 5.18 9.65 7.78
N GLY A 150 6.34 10.28 7.99
CA GLY A 150 7.09 10.98 6.95
C GLY A 150 8.20 10.12 6.33
N SER A 151 8.46 8.95 6.90
CA SER A 151 9.45 8.00 6.37
C SER A 151 8.98 6.56 6.52
N MET A 152 9.20 5.76 5.48
CA MET A 152 8.91 4.32 5.51
C MET A 152 9.66 3.58 6.62
N HIS A 153 10.82 4.08 7.07
CA HIS A 153 11.55 3.49 8.21
C HIS A 153 10.73 3.51 9.51
N GLN A 154 9.81 4.46 9.67
CA GLN A 154 8.97 4.55 10.88
C GLN A 154 8.01 3.35 11.00
N LEU A 155 7.71 2.64 9.90
CA LEU A 155 6.93 1.41 9.94
C LEU A 155 7.61 0.32 10.77
N ILE A 156 8.95 0.27 10.82
CA ILE A 156 9.70 -0.72 11.60
C ILE A 156 9.42 -0.55 13.10
N THR A 157 9.31 0.70 13.56
CA THR A 157 9.00 1.00 14.96
C THR A 157 7.50 0.85 15.24
N LEU A 158 6.66 1.20 14.28
CA LEU A 158 5.21 1.11 14.41
C LEU A 158 4.72 -0.35 14.44
N PHE A 159 5.38 -1.23 13.69
CA PHE A 159 5.09 -2.64 13.54
C PHE A 159 6.34 -3.49 13.88
N PRO A 160 6.62 -3.71 15.18
CA PRO A 160 7.88 -4.32 15.65
C PRO A 160 7.97 -5.85 15.60
#